data_AF-A0A131YRP9-F1
#
_entry.id   AF-A0A131YRP9-F1
#
_cell.length_a   1.000
_cell.length_b   1.000
_cell.length_c   1.000
_cell.angle_alpha   90.00
_cell.angle_beta   90.00
_cell.angle_gamma   90.00
#
_symmetry.space_group_name_H-M   'P 1'
#
loop_
_entity.id
_entity.type
_entity.pdbx_description
1 polymer ?
#
loop_
_entity_poly.entity_id
_entity_poly.type
_entity_poly.pdbx_seq_one_letter_code
_entity_poly.pdbx_strand_id
1 'polypeptide(L)'
;MVSAQTLLVMLLPAVLFFLQEAHGSVVVEERDIVCDRLLGACRYRDACACNPTTRLGLRSARTYYYRRGRCHAGGFARNCNGFPTRMACHSACIGFGFGIQG
;
A
#
# COMPACT_ATOMS: atom_id res chain seq x y z
N MET A 1 34.39 -42.76 -10.78
CA MET A 1 34.89 -41.58 -10.07
C MET A 1 34.25 -40.36 -10.71
N VAL A 2 33.26 -39.77 -10.06
CA VAL A 2 32.59 -38.55 -10.54
C VAL A 2 33.56 -37.40 -10.29
N SER A 3 34.10 -36.81 -11.36
CA SER A 3 35.09 -35.73 -11.28
C SER A 3 34.49 -34.52 -10.55
N ALA A 4 35.28 -33.82 -9.73
CA ALA A 4 34.84 -32.59 -9.06
C ALA A 4 34.22 -31.56 -10.02
N GLN A 5 34.64 -31.58 -11.30
CA GLN A 5 34.07 -30.76 -12.37
C GLN A 5 32.59 -31.10 -12.67
N THR A 6 32.20 -32.38 -12.65
CA THR A 6 30.80 -32.79 -12.88
C THR A 6 29.88 -32.38 -11.74
N LEU A 7 30.38 -32.36 -10.51
CA LEU A 7 29.65 -31.85 -9.33
C LEU A 7 29.44 -30.34 -9.41
N LEU A 8 30.46 -29.60 -9.86
CA LEU A 8 30.40 -28.14 -10.03
C LEU A 8 29.36 -27.74 -11.09
N VAL A 9 29.32 -28.44 -12.23
CA VAL A 9 28.37 -28.17 -13.32
C VAL A 9 26.92 -28.47 -12.92
N MET A 10 26.69 -29.47 -12.07
CA MET A 10 25.34 -29.83 -11.60
C MET A 10 24.82 -28.87 -10.53
N LEU A 11 25.71 -28.30 -9.69
CA LEU A 11 25.33 -27.40 -8.59
C LEU A 11 25.20 -25.94 -9.01
N LEU A 12 25.91 -25.51 -10.06
CA LEU A 12 25.86 -24.14 -10.58
C LEU A 12 24.42 -23.65 -10.92
N PRO A 13 23.60 -24.41 -11.67
CA PRO A 13 22.26 -23.95 -12.04
C PRO A 13 21.31 -23.85 -10.83
N ALA A 14 21.48 -24.71 -9.82
CA ALA A 14 20.69 -24.62 -8.59
C ALA A 14 21.00 -23.33 -7.81
N VAL A 15 22.29 -22.99 -7.67
CA VAL A 15 22.71 -21.77 -6.97
C VAL A 15 22.26 -20.50 -7.71
N LEU A 16 22.30 -20.50 -9.05
CA LEU A 16 21.82 -19.38 -9.85
C LEU A 16 20.30 -19.19 -9.73
N PHE A 17 19.52 -20.27 -9.64
CA PHE A 17 18.08 -20.21 -9.38
C PHE A 17 17.78 -19.58 -8.01
N PHE A 18 18.50 -19.97 -6.95
CA PHE A 18 18.33 -19.38 -5.62
C PHE A 18 18.74 -17.90 -5.55
N LEU A 19 19.73 -17.47 -6.35
CA LEU A 19 20.11 -16.05 -6.43
C LEU A 19 19.07 -15.20 -7.16
N GLN A 20 18.31 -15.76 -8.10
CA GLN A 20 17.29 -15.03 -8.86
C GLN A 20 16.11 -14.56 -7.97
N GLU A 21 15.70 -15.37 -7.00
CA GLU A 21 14.65 -15.03 -6.03
C GLU A 21 15.05 -13.91 -5.06
N ALA A 22 16.36 -13.69 -4.83
CA ALA A 22 16.85 -12.59 -4.01
C ALA A 22 16.86 -11.24 -4.74
N HIS A 23 16.86 -11.25 -6.08
CA HIS A 23 16.86 -10.05 -6.93
C HIS A 23 15.45 -9.64 -7.40
N GLY A 24 14.40 -10.19 -6.80
CA GLY A 24 13.05 -9.62 -6.83
C GLY A 24 12.96 -8.33 -6.01
N SER A 25 13.90 -7.39 -6.20
CA SER A 25 13.75 -6.04 -5.70
C SER A 25 12.57 -5.41 -6.45
N VAL A 26 11.42 -5.44 -5.80
CA VAL A 26 10.23 -4.69 -6.16
C VAL A 26 10.69 -3.26 -6.43
N VAL A 27 10.76 -2.89 -7.70
CA VAL A 27 10.87 -1.49 -8.12
C VAL A 27 9.55 -0.87 -7.68
N VAL A 28 9.53 -0.36 -6.45
CA VAL A 28 8.46 0.51 -5.98
C VAL A 28 8.60 1.78 -6.81
N GLU A 29 7.95 1.81 -7.97
CA GLU A 29 7.66 3.06 -8.66
C GLU A 29 7.15 4.03 -7.59
N GLU A 30 7.91 5.10 -7.35
CA GLU A 30 7.52 6.21 -6.49
C GLU A 30 6.37 6.93 -7.21
N ARG A 31 5.17 6.35 -7.16
CA ARG A 31 3.99 6.94 -7.76
C ARG A 31 3.61 8.15 -6.93
N ASP A 32 3.74 9.33 -7.52
CA ASP A 32 3.17 10.56 -6.99
C ASP A 32 1.67 10.34 -6.71
N ILE A 33 1.31 10.20 -5.43
CA ILE A 33 -0.06 9.96 -5.02
C ILE A 33 -0.84 11.27 -5.18
N VAL A 34 -1.71 11.31 -6.19
CA VAL A 34 -2.65 12.42 -6.38
C VAL A 34 -3.73 12.36 -5.29
N CYS A 35 -3.65 13.26 -4.31
CA CYS A 35 -4.54 13.30 -3.15
C CYS A 35 -5.80 14.16 -3.32
N ASP A 36 -5.96 14.82 -4.47
CA ASP A 36 -7.14 15.62 -4.81
C ASP A 36 -8.04 14.86 -5.78
N ARG A 37 -9.28 14.59 -5.36
CA ARG A 37 -10.32 13.96 -6.16
C ARG A 37 -10.62 14.69 -7.47
N LEU A 38 -10.33 15.99 -7.55
CA LEU A 38 -10.52 16.76 -8.78
C LEU A 38 -9.46 16.44 -9.83
N LEU A 39 -8.24 16.12 -9.39
CA LEU A 39 -7.09 15.92 -10.28
C LEU A 39 -6.92 14.45 -10.69
N GLY A 40 -7.53 13.51 -9.96
CA GLY A 40 -7.44 12.09 -10.29
C GLY A 40 -8.36 11.21 -9.44
N ALA A 41 -8.43 9.93 -9.84
CA ALA A 41 -9.16 8.93 -9.09
C ALA A 41 -8.39 8.52 -7.83
N CYS A 42 -9.06 8.55 -6.68
CA CYS A 42 -8.48 8.07 -5.43
C CYS A 42 -8.46 6.54 -5.41
N ARG A 43 -7.27 5.95 -5.25
CA ARG A 43 -7.12 4.52 -5.01
C ARG A 43 -7.31 4.18 -3.54
N TYR A 44 -8.05 3.09 -3.28
CA TYR A 44 -8.21 2.53 -1.94
C TYR A 44 -6.85 1.98 -1.44
N ARG A 45 -6.57 2.15 -0.14
CA ARG A 45 -5.24 2.06 0.54
C ARG A 45 -4.31 3.26 0.33
N ASP A 46 -4.09 3.72 -0.89
CA ASP A 46 -3.20 4.87 -1.15
C ASP A 46 -3.77 6.17 -0.55
N ALA A 47 -5.10 6.31 -0.58
CA ALA A 47 -5.82 7.40 0.06
C ALA A 47 -5.49 7.59 1.55
N CYS A 48 -5.06 6.53 2.25
CA CYS A 48 -4.72 6.58 3.66
C CYS A 48 -3.36 7.24 3.94
N ALA A 49 -2.50 7.33 2.92
CA ALA A 49 -1.22 8.02 2.99
C ALA A 49 -1.36 9.54 2.77
N CYS A 50 -2.46 9.99 2.15
CA CYS A 50 -2.73 11.40 1.92
C CYS A 50 -2.87 12.17 3.25
N ASN A 51 -2.25 13.34 3.33
CA ASN A 51 -2.35 14.19 4.51
C ASN A 51 -3.81 14.64 4.73
N PRO A 52 -4.46 14.26 5.84
CA PRO A 52 -5.87 14.60 6.08
C PRO A 52 -6.09 16.08 6.39
N THR A 53 -5.04 16.84 6.73
CA THR A 53 -5.16 18.28 7.04
C THR A 53 -5.10 19.17 5.80
N THR A 54 -4.79 18.60 4.62
CA THR A 54 -4.78 19.34 3.36
C THR A 54 -6.20 19.76 3.03
N ARG A 55 -6.42 21.08 2.90
CA ARG A 55 -7.73 21.72 2.72
C ARG A 55 -8.24 21.59 1.28
N LEU A 56 -8.53 20.35 0.87
CA LEU A 56 -9.05 20.05 -0.46
C LEU A 56 -10.57 20.01 -0.43
N GLY A 57 -11.21 21.09 -0.88
CA GLY A 57 -12.66 21.24 -0.88
C GLY A 57 -13.25 21.57 0.49
N LEU A 58 -14.57 21.36 0.64
CA LEU A 58 -15.30 21.69 1.86
C LEU A 58 -15.02 20.69 2.99
N ARG A 59 -14.86 21.22 4.20
CA ARG A 59 -14.82 20.41 5.42
C ARG A 59 -16.24 20.00 5.79
N SER A 60 -16.43 18.74 6.18
CA SER A 60 -17.75 18.22 6.57
C SER A 60 -17.63 17.30 7.78
N ALA A 61 -18.52 17.48 8.75
CA ALA A 61 -18.64 16.59 9.91
C ALA A 61 -19.07 15.17 9.52
N ARG A 62 -19.69 15.00 8.34
CA ARG A 62 -20.11 13.69 7.79
C ARG A 62 -18.98 12.97 7.03
N THR A 63 -17.86 13.66 6.77
CA THR A 63 -16.68 13.08 6.12
C THR A 63 -15.70 12.58 7.18
N TYR A 64 -15.17 11.38 6.99
CA TYR A 64 -14.22 10.74 7.88
C TYR A 64 -12.81 10.71 7.27
N TYR A 65 -11.77 10.75 8.09
CA TYR A 65 -10.39 10.64 7.63
C TYR A 65 -9.59 9.70 8.51
N TYR A 66 -8.56 9.08 7.95
CA TYR A 66 -7.65 8.21 8.66
C TYR A 66 -6.43 8.97 9.17
N ARG A 67 -6.07 8.74 10.43
CA ARG A 67 -4.81 9.23 11.04
C ARG A 67 -4.40 8.31 12.18
N ARG A 68 -3.13 7.87 12.19
CA ARG A 68 -2.51 7.12 13.30
C ARG A 68 -3.36 5.92 13.78
N GLY A 69 -3.79 5.06 12.85
CA GLY A 69 -4.54 3.85 13.20
C GLY A 69 -6.02 4.06 13.52
N ARG A 70 -6.55 5.28 13.35
CA ARG A 70 -7.94 5.61 13.69
C ARG A 70 -8.64 6.42 12.61
N CYS A 71 -9.95 6.26 12.55
CA CYS A 71 -10.85 7.04 11.70
C CYS A 71 -11.53 8.13 12.52
N HIS A 72 -11.40 9.38 12.08
CA HIS A 72 -11.90 10.57 12.74
C HIS A 72 -12.94 11.28 11.87
N ALA A 73 -13.93 11.92 12.48
CA ALA A 73 -14.90 12.76 11.76
C ALA A 73 -14.31 14.15 11.45
N GLY A 74 -14.88 14.84 10.45
CA GLY A 74 -14.53 16.23 10.12
C GLY A 74 -13.48 16.38 9.01
N GLY A 75 -13.45 15.45 8.04
CA GLY A 75 -12.54 15.47 6.90
C GLY A 75 -12.95 16.42 5.77
N PHE A 76 -12.11 16.49 4.74
CA PHE A 76 -12.31 17.34 3.56
C PHE A 76 -12.84 16.53 2.38
N ALA A 77 -13.90 17.01 1.72
CA ALA A 77 -14.65 16.23 0.73
C ALA A 77 -13.89 15.93 -0.56
N ARG A 78 -12.91 16.75 -0.96
CA ARG A 78 -12.06 16.47 -2.14
C ARG A 78 -10.75 15.77 -1.78
N ASN A 79 -10.41 15.67 -0.50
CA ASN A 79 -9.23 14.92 -0.10
C ASN A 79 -9.49 13.43 -0.29
N CYS A 80 -8.55 12.71 -0.90
CA CYS A 80 -8.65 11.25 -1.02
C CYS A 80 -8.78 10.57 0.35
N ASN A 81 -8.13 11.11 1.39
CA ASN A 81 -8.30 10.70 2.79
C ASN A 81 -9.62 11.23 3.42
N GLY A 82 -10.67 11.39 2.63
CA GLY A 82 -11.98 11.91 3.03
C GLY A 82 -13.11 10.94 2.70
N PHE A 83 -13.35 9.95 3.55
CA PHE A 83 -14.31 8.88 3.36
C PHE A 83 -15.75 9.31 3.69
N PRO A 84 -16.78 8.78 2.98
CA PRO A 84 -18.17 9.15 3.21
C PRO A 84 -18.75 8.56 4.51
N THR A 85 -18.17 7.47 5.01
CA THR A 85 -18.61 6.81 6.25
C THR A 85 -17.42 6.35 7.08
N ARG A 86 -17.63 6.17 8.39
CA ARG A 86 -16.61 5.60 9.28
C ARG A 86 -16.18 4.20 8.84
N MET A 87 -17.15 3.39 8.39
CA MET A 87 -16.88 2.02 7.92
C MET A 87 -16.01 2.01 6.66
N ALA A 88 -16.24 2.92 5.71
CA ALA A 88 -15.41 3.04 4.51
C ALA A 88 -13.95 3.43 4.86
N CYS A 89 -13.75 4.30 5.85
CA CYS A 89 -12.41 4.62 6.34
C CYS A 89 -11.73 3.40 6.99
N HIS A 90 -12.45 2.68 7.85
CA HIS A 90 -11.90 1.49 8.52
C HIS A 90 -11.53 0.39 7.52
N SER A 91 -12.42 0.06 6.58
CA SER A 91 -12.16 -0.99 5.59
C SER A 91 -11.01 -0.62 4.66
N ALA A 92 -10.87 0.66 4.31
CA ALA A 92 -9.80 1.14 3.44
C ALA A 92 -8.42 1.17 4.11
N CYS A 93 -8.34 1.67 5.35
CA CYS A 93 -7.06 2.07 5.96
C CYS A 93 -6.58 1.20 7.12
N ILE A 94 -7.50 0.53 7.81
CA ILE A 94 -7.17 -0.34 8.93
C ILE A 94 -7.24 -1.81 8.48
N GLY A 95 -8.12 -2.10 7.52
CA GLY A 95 -8.41 -3.47 7.08
C GLY A 95 -9.25 -4.22 8.11
N PHE A 96 -10.01 -5.20 7.64
CA PHE A 96 -10.50 -6.25 8.53
C PHE A 96 -9.31 -7.19 8.76
N GLY A 97 -8.73 -7.14 9.96
CA GLY A 97 -7.73 -8.12 10.37
C GLY A 97 -8.37 -9.49 10.50
N PHE A 98 -8.56 -10.22 9.40
CA PHE A 98 -8.49 -11.67 9.44
C PHE A 98 -7.00 -12.00 9.46
N GLY A 99 -6.47 -12.11 10.67
CA GLY A 99 -5.13 -12.63 10.89
C GLY A 99 -5.04 -14.03 10.30
N ILE A 100 -4.18 -14.18 9.29
CA ILE A 100 -3.52 -15.45 9.01
C ILE A 100 -2.07 -15.23 9.45
N GLN A 101 -1.85 -15.39 10.75
CA GLN A 101 -0.60 -15.95 11.23
C GLN A 101 -0.82 -17.47 11.18
N GLY A 102 -0.17 -18.13 10.22
CA GLY A 102 -0.15 -19.57 10.03
C GLY A 102 1.09 -19.92 9.24
#